data_AF-A0A7Y4XQ49-F1
#
_entry.id   AF-A0A7Y4XQ49-F1
#
_cell.length_a   1.000
_cell.length_b   1.000
_cell.length_c   1.000
_cell.angle_alpha   90.00
_cell.angle_beta   90.00
_cell.angle_gamma   90.00
#
_symmetry.space_group_name_H-M   'P 1'
#
loop_
_entity.id
_entity.type
_entity.pdbx_description
1 polymer ?
#
loop_
_entity_poly.entity_id
_entity_poly.type
_entity_poly.pdbx_seq_one_letter_code
_entity_poly.pdbx_strand_id
1 'polypeptide(L)'
;MKTNVLLIVLLILAGCGSSPFGTKVKEPFRGNAYESNNRFFRASGKGESTSDNVARGKADIEAKTFLASQVNTTMKQVADNYNAQTANDRAADVEMKFQSLAREVMSTDLADIRKIGEEKYYDKKQNKYTVFIAYEIKKNAMFRFMKKQAKTDQTIDERQQAIIQKILEEEEKKSEAEEN
;
A
#
# COMPACT_ATOMS: atom_id res chain seq x y z
N MET A 1 15.94 -61.27 51.84
CA MET A 1 17.14 -61.33 50.97
C MET A 1 16.75 -60.93 49.55
N LYS A 2 17.46 -59.93 49.01
CA LYS A 2 17.77 -59.68 47.59
C LYS A 2 16.64 -59.18 46.67
N THR A 3 16.60 -57.86 46.42
CA THR A 3 17.03 -57.18 45.17
C THR A 3 16.25 -57.58 43.91
N ASN A 4 15.46 -56.66 43.35
CA ASN A 4 15.89 -55.94 42.14
C ASN A 4 14.96 -54.77 41.82
N VAL A 5 15.57 -53.59 41.84
CA VAL A 5 15.08 -52.32 41.34
C VAL A 5 15.14 -52.37 39.81
N LEU A 6 14.04 -52.06 39.12
CA LEU A 6 14.10 -51.69 37.71
C LEU A 6 13.44 -50.31 37.55
N LEU A 7 14.30 -49.28 37.62
CA LEU A 7 13.96 -47.89 37.39
C LEU A 7 13.88 -47.68 35.85
N ILE A 8 12.68 -47.53 35.30
CA ILE A 8 12.50 -47.12 33.90
C ILE A 8 12.41 -45.59 33.91
N VAL A 9 13.53 -44.94 33.61
CA VAL A 9 13.61 -43.51 33.33
C VAL A 9 13.14 -43.30 31.89
N LEU A 10 11.90 -42.82 31.72
CA LEU A 10 11.39 -42.37 30.44
C LEU A 10 11.89 -40.95 30.19
N LEU A 11 13.04 -40.82 29.52
CA LEU A 11 13.54 -39.54 29.01
C LEU A 11 12.63 -39.08 27.85
N ILE A 12 11.68 -38.20 28.17
CA ILE A 12 10.90 -37.47 27.18
C ILE A 12 11.86 -36.48 26.51
N LEU A 13 12.33 -36.83 25.31
CA LEU A 13 13.02 -35.91 24.40
C LEU A 13 12.04 -34.79 24.03
N ALA A 14 12.14 -33.65 24.70
CA ALA A 14 11.54 -32.40 24.26
C ALA A 14 12.27 -31.94 22.98
N GLY A 15 11.79 -32.43 21.84
CA GLY A 15 12.19 -31.93 20.53
C GLY A 15 11.61 -30.54 20.32
N CYS A 16 12.35 -29.50 20.73
CA CYS A 16 12.09 -28.13 20.29
C CYS A 16 12.34 -28.03 18.79
N GLY A 17 11.32 -28.27 17.98
CA GLY A 17 11.31 -27.90 16.56
C GLY A 17 11.18 -26.38 16.44
N SER A 18 12.28 -25.64 16.61
CA SER A 18 12.31 -24.23 16.24
C SER A 18 12.27 -24.11 14.72
N SER A 19 11.17 -23.60 14.18
CA SER A 19 11.07 -23.18 12.77
C SER A 19 12.29 -22.31 12.40
N PRO A 20 12.93 -22.54 11.23
CA PRO A 20 14.07 -21.72 10.79
C PRO A 20 13.67 -20.24 10.56
N PHE A 21 12.37 -19.95 10.50
CA PHE A 21 11.82 -18.62 10.28
C PHE A 21 11.53 -17.84 11.58
N GLY A 22 11.84 -18.41 12.74
CA GLY A 22 11.51 -17.81 14.04
C GLY A 22 9.99 -17.77 14.32
N THR A 23 9.56 -16.81 15.13
CA THR A 23 8.14 -16.65 15.52
C THR A 23 7.40 -15.67 14.63
N LYS A 24 6.24 -16.07 14.11
CA LYS A 24 5.36 -15.20 13.32
C LYS A 24 4.80 -14.06 14.18
N VAL A 25 5.06 -12.81 13.78
CA VAL A 25 4.49 -11.62 14.41
C VAL A 25 3.11 -11.33 13.81
N LYS A 26 2.11 -11.08 14.67
CA LYS A 26 0.76 -10.66 14.27
C LYS A 26 0.62 -9.16 14.50
N GLU A 27 0.97 -8.37 13.51
CA GLU A 27 0.71 -6.92 13.52
C GLU A 27 -0.73 -6.62 13.06
N PRO A 28 -1.28 -5.44 13.39
CA PRO A 28 -2.59 -4.97 12.93
C PRO A 28 -2.71 -4.87 11.41
N PHE A 29 -3.94 -4.60 10.94
CA PHE A 29 -4.26 -4.29 9.53
C PHE A 29 -3.84 -5.37 8.53
N ARG A 30 -4.21 -6.63 8.81
CA ARG A 30 -3.94 -7.77 7.94
C ARG A 30 -5.21 -8.29 7.25
N GLY A 31 -5.01 -8.96 6.12
CA GLY A 31 -6.06 -9.62 5.35
C GLY A 31 -6.79 -8.68 4.39
N ASN A 32 -7.76 -9.24 3.67
CA ASN A 32 -8.41 -8.62 2.50
C ASN A 32 -8.97 -7.21 2.73
N ALA A 33 -9.33 -6.85 3.97
CA ALA A 33 -9.82 -5.52 4.32
C ALA A 33 -8.75 -4.42 4.19
N TYR A 34 -7.47 -4.79 4.29
CA TYR A 34 -6.32 -3.87 4.27
C TYR A 34 -5.40 -4.08 3.08
N GLU A 35 -5.71 -5.06 2.23
CA GLU A 35 -5.03 -5.29 0.96
C GLU A 35 -5.64 -4.44 -0.16
N SER A 36 -4.77 -3.95 -1.05
CA SER A 36 -5.18 -3.27 -2.28
C SER A 36 -6.01 -4.22 -3.14
N ASN A 37 -7.02 -3.68 -3.80
CA ASN A 37 -7.86 -4.41 -4.72
C ASN A 37 -8.24 -3.53 -5.92
N ASN A 38 -9.24 -3.93 -6.68
CA ASN A 38 -9.65 -3.23 -7.89
C ASN A 38 -10.18 -1.82 -7.61
N ARG A 39 -10.76 -1.61 -6.43
CA ARG A 39 -11.44 -0.37 -6.04
C ARG A 39 -10.57 0.56 -5.21
N PHE A 40 -9.64 0.00 -4.45
CA PHE A 40 -8.85 0.73 -3.48
C PHE A 40 -7.37 0.40 -3.60
N PHE A 41 -6.54 1.44 -3.57
CA PHE A 41 -5.17 1.29 -3.09
C PHE A 41 -5.18 1.35 -1.58
N ARG A 42 -4.45 0.46 -0.91
CA ARG A 42 -4.35 0.40 0.54
C ARG A 42 -2.92 0.20 0.97
N ALA A 43 -2.56 0.85 2.06
CA ALA A 43 -1.24 0.69 2.66
C ALA A 43 -1.33 0.91 4.17
N SER A 44 -0.47 0.21 4.90
CA SER A 44 -0.28 0.40 6.33
C SER A 44 1.16 0.77 6.63
N GLY A 45 1.35 1.63 7.62
CA GLY A 45 2.66 2.03 8.14
C GLY A 45 2.73 1.83 9.64
N LYS A 46 3.96 1.73 10.13
CA LYS A 46 4.35 1.51 11.51
C LYS A 46 5.35 2.57 11.93
N GLY A 47 5.18 3.09 13.13
CA GLY A 47 6.06 4.10 13.68
C GLY A 47 6.37 3.83 15.14
N GLU A 48 7.64 3.95 15.51
CA GLU A 48 8.09 3.76 16.88
C GLU A 48 8.89 4.97 17.39
N SER A 49 8.60 5.38 18.62
CA SER A 49 9.30 6.48 19.31
C SER A 49 8.97 6.49 20.81
N THR A 50 9.83 7.10 21.62
CA THR A 50 9.50 7.41 23.02
C THR A 50 8.47 8.54 23.14
N SER A 51 8.28 9.33 22.08
CA SER A 51 7.23 10.35 21.96
C SER A 51 6.07 9.84 21.11
N ASP A 52 4.86 9.89 21.68
CA ASP A 52 3.62 9.45 21.01
C ASP A 52 3.42 10.12 19.64
N ASN A 53 3.51 11.45 19.60
CA ASN A 53 3.30 12.22 18.37
C ASN A 53 4.33 11.88 17.29
N VAL A 54 5.57 11.59 17.68
CA VAL A 54 6.62 11.18 16.74
C VAL A 54 6.38 9.76 16.22
N ALA A 55 5.95 8.83 17.08
CA ALA A 55 5.59 7.47 16.65
C ALA A 55 4.42 7.51 15.66
N ARG A 56 3.38 8.28 15.96
CA ARG A 56 2.25 8.49 15.06
C ARG A 56 2.66 9.12 13.73
N GLY A 57 3.50 10.16 13.76
CA GLY A 57 3.99 10.83 12.54
C GLY A 57 4.80 9.90 11.64
N LYS A 58 5.64 9.04 12.22
CA LYS A 58 6.39 8.02 11.46
C LYS A 58 5.46 7.01 10.78
N ALA A 59 4.45 6.51 11.52
CA ALA A 59 3.47 5.57 10.97
C ALA A 59 2.68 6.20 9.80
N ASP A 60 2.31 7.47 9.94
CA ASP A 60 1.60 8.24 8.91
C ASP A 60 2.41 8.37 7.62
N ILE A 61 3.67 8.81 7.75
CA ILE A 61 4.60 9.00 6.63
C ILE A 61 4.88 7.68 5.93
N GLU A 62 5.13 6.60 6.69
CA GLU A 62 5.40 5.29 6.10
C GLU A 62 4.19 4.76 5.32
N ALA A 63 2.99 4.84 5.91
CA ALA A 63 1.76 4.41 5.25
C ALA A 63 1.52 5.17 3.93
N LYS A 64 1.67 6.51 3.95
CA LYS A 64 1.55 7.36 2.76
C LYS A 64 2.62 7.08 1.72
N THR A 65 3.85 6.78 2.15
CA THR A 65 4.96 6.42 1.27
C THR A 65 4.67 5.13 0.53
N PHE A 66 4.25 4.06 1.23
CA PHE A 66 3.87 2.80 0.59
C PHE A 66 2.66 2.94 -0.33
N LEU A 67 1.71 3.79 0.02
CA LEU A 67 0.56 4.10 -0.82
C LEU A 67 1.00 4.79 -2.12
N ALA A 68 1.85 5.81 -2.02
CA ALA A 68 2.41 6.52 -3.17
C ALA A 68 3.26 5.60 -4.05
N SER A 69 4.05 4.70 -3.47
CA SER A 69 4.81 3.70 -4.23
C SER A 69 3.88 2.79 -5.03
N GLN A 70 2.82 2.26 -4.42
CA GLN A 70 1.85 1.40 -5.10
C GLN A 70 1.14 2.12 -6.25
N VAL A 71 0.69 3.37 -6.01
CA VAL A 71 0.04 4.19 -7.02
C VAL A 71 1.00 4.45 -8.18
N ASN A 72 2.23 4.91 -7.91
CA ASN A 72 3.21 5.21 -8.96
C ASN A 72 3.54 3.98 -9.81
N THR A 73 3.78 2.81 -9.20
CA THR A 73 4.05 1.56 -9.92
C THR A 73 2.87 1.15 -10.79
N THR A 74 1.65 1.21 -10.25
CA THR A 74 0.44 0.84 -11.00
C THR A 74 0.22 1.81 -12.17
N MET A 75 0.37 3.11 -11.94
CA MET A 75 0.21 4.13 -12.98
C MET A 75 1.28 4.02 -14.07
N LYS A 76 2.49 3.60 -13.71
CA LYS A 76 3.54 3.30 -14.69
C LYS A 76 3.13 2.15 -15.59
N GLN A 77 2.70 1.04 -14.98
CA GLN A 77 2.25 -0.13 -15.73
C GLN A 77 1.07 0.18 -16.66
N VAL A 78 0.13 1.02 -16.21
CA VAL A 78 -1.00 1.47 -17.05
C VAL A 78 -0.52 2.23 -18.28
N ALA A 79 0.40 3.19 -18.11
CA ALA A 79 0.96 3.95 -19.22
C ALA A 79 1.77 3.05 -20.18
N ASP A 80 2.60 2.16 -19.66
CA ASP A 80 3.39 1.19 -20.43
C ASP A 80 2.49 0.27 -21.26
N ASN A 81 1.44 -0.29 -20.65
CA ASN A 81 0.48 -1.16 -21.31
C ASN A 81 -0.28 -0.45 -22.44
N TYR A 82 -0.65 0.82 -22.24
CA TYR A 82 -1.32 1.60 -23.28
C TYR A 82 -0.38 1.88 -24.46
N ASN A 83 0.87 2.25 -24.19
CA ASN A 83 1.87 2.53 -25.21
C ASN A 83 2.18 1.29 -26.06
N ALA A 84 2.30 0.12 -25.44
CA ALA A 84 2.52 -1.15 -26.13
C ALA A 84 1.39 -1.50 -27.11
N GLN A 85 0.14 -1.12 -26.79
CA GLN A 85 -1.04 -1.42 -27.62
C GLN A 85 -1.26 -0.42 -28.76
N THR A 86 -0.78 0.81 -28.62
CA THR A 86 -1.17 1.91 -29.52
C THR A 86 -0.09 2.36 -30.50
N ALA A 87 1.12 1.80 -30.43
CA ALA A 87 2.27 2.21 -31.25
C ALA A 87 2.39 3.75 -31.33
N ASN A 88 2.21 4.42 -30.19
CA ASN A 88 2.13 5.87 -30.09
C ASN A 88 3.51 6.51 -30.20
N ASP A 89 3.74 7.31 -31.24
CA ASP A 89 5.00 8.03 -31.49
C ASP A 89 5.41 9.00 -30.36
N ARG A 90 4.49 9.33 -29.43
CA ARG A 90 4.74 10.17 -28.24
C ARG A 90 4.50 9.45 -26.91
N ALA A 91 4.65 8.13 -26.90
CA ALA A 91 4.49 7.27 -25.73
C ALA A 91 5.22 7.78 -24.48
N ALA A 92 6.48 8.21 -24.64
CA ALA A 92 7.31 8.68 -23.53
C ALA A 92 6.79 9.97 -22.88
N ASP A 93 6.31 10.92 -23.69
CA ASP A 93 5.80 12.20 -23.16
C ASP A 93 4.51 11.97 -22.35
N VAL A 94 3.62 11.12 -22.85
CA VAL A 94 2.37 10.75 -22.17
C VAL A 94 2.68 10.01 -20.86
N GLU A 95 3.63 9.07 -20.87
CA GLU A 95 4.06 8.35 -19.67
C GLU A 95 4.58 9.33 -18.60
N MET A 96 5.45 10.28 -18.98
CA MET A 96 5.99 11.28 -18.06
C MET A 96 4.88 12.16 -17.45
N LYS A 97 3.90 12.60 -18.24
CA LYS A 97 2.76 13.39 -17.73
C LYS A 97 1.89 12.56 -16.80
N PHE A 98 1.64 11.30 -17.14
CA PHE A 98 0.86 10.40 -16.30
C PHE A 98 1.53 10.16 -14.94
N GLN A 99 2.86 9.98 -14.94
CA GLN A 99 3.66 9.88 -13.72
C GLN A 99 3.63 11.18 -12.90
N SER A 100 3.67 12.35 -13.55
CA SER A 100 3.53 13.65 -12.87
C SER A 100 2.18 13.79 -12.18
N LEU A 101 1.09 13.46 -12.89
CA LEU A 101 -0.27 13.51 -12.35
C LEU A 101 -0.45 12.55 -11.17
N ALA A 102 0.12 11.34 -11.24
CA ALA A 102 0.08 10.37 -10.14
C ALA A 102 0.80 10.89 -8.88
N ARG A 103 1.93 11.58 -9.04
CA ARG A 103 2.64 12.22 -7.92
C ARG A 103 1.85 13.39 -7.34
N GLU A 104 1.18 14.17 -8.19
CA GLU A 104 0.36 15.31 -7.75
C GLU A 104 -0.88 14.88 -6.97
N VAL A 105 -1.58 13.83 -7.43
CA VAL A 105 -2.63 13.15 -6.64
C VAL A 105 -2.11 12.82 -5.24
N MET A 106 -0.90 12.25 -5.16
CA MET A 106 -0.37 11.76 -3.90
C MET A 106 0.16 12.83 -2.97
N SER A 107 0.54 13.97 -3.53
CA SER A 107 1.04 15.12 -2.78
C SER A 107 -0.09 16.06 -2.33
N THR A 108 -1.29 15.90 -2.88
CA THR A 108 -2.45 16.71 -2.51
C THR A 108 -3.33 15.94 -1.53
N ASP A 109 -3.79 16.63 -0.48
CA ASP A 109 -4.85 16.12 0.41
C ASP A 109 -6.21 15.96 -0.30
N LEU A 110 -6.25 16.16 -1.63
CA LEU A 110 -7.45 16.20 -2.46
C LEU A 110 -7.78 14.86 -3.13
N ALA A 111 -6.81 13.96 -3.26
CA ALA A 111 -7.15 12.55 -3.42
C ALA A 111 -7.86 12.14 -2.13
N ASP A 112 -9.01 11.48 -2.23
CA ASP A 112 -9.82 11.03 -1.10
C ASP A 112 -9.06 9.93 -0.30
N ILE A 113 -7.95 10.31 0.34
CA ILE A 113 -7.09 9.47 1.17
C ILE A 113 -7.81 9.33 2.50
N ARG A 114 -8.37 8.15 2.72
CA ARG A 114 -9.16 7.85 3.91
C ARG A 114 -8.34 7.03 4.89
N LYS A 115 -8.23 7.50 6.12
CA LYS A 115 -7.68 6.67 7.21
C LYS A 115 -8.71 5.61 7.57
N ILE A 116 -8.35 4.34 7.44
CA ILE A 116 -9.23 3.19 7.70
C ILE A 116 -8.88 2.46 9.00
N GLY A 117 -7.74 2.80 9.61
CA GLY A 117 -7.35 2.23 10.89
C GLY A 117 -6.22 3.02 11.55
N GLU A 118 -6.23 3.02 12.88
CA GLU A 118 -5.12 3.46 13.70
C GLU A 118 -5.09 2.64 14.99
N GLU A 119 -3.95 2.03 15.30
CA GLU A 119 -3.73 1.30 16.55
C GLU A 119 -2.45 1.77 17.21
N LYS A 120 -2.48 1.91 18.54
CA LYS A 120 -1.37 2.44 19.34
C LYS A 120 -1.10 1.55 20.54
N TYR A 121 0.17 1.26 20.75
CA TYR A 121 0.69 0.43 21.83
C TYR A 121 1.75 1.22 22.59
N TYR A 122 1.78 1.07 23.92
CA TYR A 122 2.82 1.65 24.76
C TYR A 122 3.48 0.57 25.60
N ASP A 123 4.79 0.38 25.39
CA ASP A 123 5.61 -0.51 26.20
C ASP A 123 6.20 0.28 27.37
N LYS A 124 5.66 0.06 28.57
CA LYS A 124 6.14 0.69 29.82
C LYS A 124 7.59 0.32 30.16
N LYS A 125 8.06 -0.88 29.79
CA LYS A 125 9.42 -1.35 30.10
C LYS A 125 10.45 -0.65 29.23
N GLN A 126 10.09 -0.39 27.97
CA GLN A 126 10.94 0.26 26.98
C GLN A 126 10.68 1.78 26.85
N ASN A 127 9.68 2.30 27.56
CA ASN A 127 9.16 3.66 27.42
C ASN A 127 8.93 4.06 25.95
N LYS A 128 8.29 3.18 25.18
CA LYS A 128 8.19 3.31 23.71
C LYS A 128 6.75 3.17 23.25
N TYR A 129 6.32 4.09 22.39
CA TYR A 129 5.10 4.00 21.61
C TYR A 129 5.37 3.28 20.30
N THR A 130 4.47 2.38 19.93
CA THR A 130 4.38 1.76 18.60
C THR A 130 3.00 2.08 18.04
N VAL A 131 2.94 2.77 16.92
CA VAL A 131 1.71 3.16 16.24
C VAL A 131 1.64 2.48 14.88
N PHE A 132 0.46 1.99 14.52
CA PHE A 132 0.14 1.50 13.19
C PHE A 132 -0.95 2.39 12.61
N ILE A 133 -0.85 2.75 11.33
CA ILE A 133 -1.89 3.49 10.60
C ILE A 133 -2.15 2.78 9.28
N ALA A 134 -3.41 2.69 8.87
CA ALA A 134 -3.81 2.22 7.56
C ALA A 134 -4.59 3.28 6.80
N TYR A 135 -4.25 3.44 5.52
CA TYR A 135 -4.89 4.35 4.57
C TYR A 135 -5.46 3.59 3.39
N GLU A 136 -6.47 4.18 2.77
CA GLU A 136 -6.91 3.79 1.43
C GLU A 136 -7.18 4.98 0.53
N ILE A 137 -7.13 4.76 -0.78
CA ILE A 137 -7.57 5.70 -1.82
C ILE A 137 -8.50 4.96 -2.74
N LYS A 138 -9.69 5.55 -2.98
CA LYS A 138 -10.60 5.04 -4.00
C LYS A 138 -10.05 5.36 -5.40
N LYS A 139 -9.81 4.34 -6.22
CA LYS A 139 -9.20 4.51 -7.56
C LYS A 139 -9.99 5.46 -8.46
N ASN A 140 -11.32 5.35 -8.48
CA ASN A 140 -12.14 6.26 -9.32
C ASN A 140 -12.05 7.71 -8.84
N ALA A 141 -11.91 7.95 -7.52
CA ALA A 141 -11.70 9.31 -7.01
C ALA A 141 -10.34 9.87 -7.49
N MET A 142 -9.31 9.03 -7.44
CA MET A 142 -7.99 9.34 -8.00
C MET A 142 -8.05 9.63 -9.50
N PHE A 143 -8.67 8.76 -10.31
CA PHE A 143 -8.78 8.95 -11.75
C PHE A 143 -9.55 10.22 -12.11
N ARG A 144 -10.64 10.53 -11.39
CA ARG A 144 -11.35 11.81 -11.56
C ARG A 144 -10.47 13.01 -11.23
N PHE A 145 -9.66 12.92 -10.18
CA PHE A 145 -8.71 13.98 -9.83
C PHE A 145 -7.64 14.14 -10.92
N MET A 146 -7.04 13.06 -11.40
CA MET A 146 -6.09 13.09 -12.51
C MET A 146 -6.69 13.70 -13.78
N LYS A 147 -7.94 13.34 -14.12
CA LYS A 147 -8.68 13.94 -15.25
C LYS A 147 -8.86 15.45 -15.07
N LYS A 148 -9.19 15.90 -13.85
CA LYS A 148 -9.33 17.33 -13.55
C LYS A 148 -7.98 18.05 -13.68
N GLN A 149 -6.93 17.48 -13.12
CA GLN A 149 -5.60 18.04 -13.13
C GLN A 149 -5.01 18.13 -14.55
N ALA A 150 -5.23 17.09 -15.36
CA ALA A 150 -4.80 17.08 -16.75
C ALA A 150 -5.46 18.17 -17.60
N LYS A 151 -6.67 18.64 -17.24
CA LYS A 151 -7.36 19.76 -17.93
C LYS A 151 -6.81 21.13 -17.53
N THR A 152 -6.20 21.24 -16.36
CA THR A 152 -5.70 22.51 -15.82
C THR A 152 -4.19 22.68 -15.98
N ASP A 153 -3.47 21.60 -16.27
CA ASP A 153 -2.03 21.60 -16.52
C ASP A 153 -1.72 22.16 -17.91
N GLN A 154 -1.16 23.36 -17.96
CA GLN A 154 -0.77 24.05 -19.20
C GLN A 154 0.35 23.35 -19.97
N THR A 155 1.03 22.38 -19.35
CA THR A 155 2.10 21.61 -19.97
C THR A 155 1.61 20.36 -20.69
N ILE A 156 0.28 20.12 -20.70
CA ILE A 156 -0.39 19.02 -21.39
C ILE A 156 -1.18 19.60 -22.57
N ASP A 157 -0.85 19.19 -23.79
CA ASP A 157 -1.59 19.59 -24.98
C ASP A 157 -2.93 18.83 -25.15
N GLU A 158 -3.82 19.32 -26.02
CA GLU A 158 -5.15 18.72 -26.22
C GLU A 158 -5.10 17.23 -26.63
N ARG A 159 -4.09 16.81 -27.39
CA ARG A 159 -3.93 15.42 -27.83
C ARG A 159 -3.46 14.54 -26.68
N GLN A 160 -2.47 15.01 -25.92
CA GLN A 160 -2.00 14.34 -24.69
C GLN A 160 -3.14 14.21 -23.68
N GLN A 161 -3.93 15.26 -23.51
CA GLN A 161 -5.09 15.26 -22.64
C GLN A 161 -6.12 14.21 -23.09
N ALA A 162 -6.42 14.11 -24.38
CA ALA A 162 -7.34 13.11 -24.91
C ALA A 162 -6.84 11.67 -24.67
N ILE A 163 -5.53 11.44 -24.83
CA ILE A 163 -4.91 10.13 -24.55
C ILE A 163 -5.00 9.80 -23.06
N ILE A 164 -4.62 10.74 -22.19
CA ILE A 164 -4.70 10.56 -20.73
C ILE A 164 -6.14 10.27 -20.30
N GLN A 165 -7.12 11.00 -20.84
CA GLN A 165 -8.53 10.74 -20.55
C GLN A 165 -8.95 9.34 -20.99
N LYS A 166 -8.57 8.92 -22.20
CA LYS A 166 -8.87 7.58 -22.72
C LYS A 166 -8.29 6.49 -21.82
N ILE A 167 -7.02 6.62 -21.43
CA ILE A 167 -6.35 5.68 -20.49
C ILE A 167 -7.13 5.60 -19.17
N LEU A 168 -7.45 6.75 -18.57
CA LEU A 168 -8.14 6.79 -17.28
C LEU A 168 -9.57 6.24 -17.35
N GLU A 169 -10.28 6.44 -18.47
CA GLU A 169 -11.60 5.88 -18.69
C GLU A 169 -11.57 4.36 -18.89
N GLU A 170 -10.56 3.83 -19.59
CA GLU A 170 -10.36 2.39 -19.73
C GLU A 170 -10.07 1.73 -18.38
N GLU A 171 -9.21 2.34 -17.55
CA GLU A 171 -8.91 1.83 -16.21
C GLU A 171 -10.09 1.97 -15.24
N GLU A 172 -10.88 3.05 -15.32
CA GLU A 172 -12.11 3.20 -14.56
C GLU A 172 -13.11 2.08 -14.92
N LYS A 173 -13.32 1.80 -16.21
CA LYS A 173 -14.18 0.70 -16.66
C LYS A 173 -13.69 -0.68 -16.20
N LYS A 174 -12.37 -0.95 -16.25
CA LYS A 174 -11.81 -2.21 -15.73
C LYS A 174 -12.08 -2.36 -14.23
N SER A 175 -11.85 -1.28 -13.48
CA SER A 175 -12.06 -1.27 -12.03
C SER A 175 -13.52 -1.53 -11.64
N GLU A 176 -14.48 -1.12 -12.49
CA GLU A 176 -15.93 -1.33 -12.29
C GLU A 176 -16.41 -2.70 -12.81
N ALA A 177 -15.85 -3.19 -13.93
CA ALA A 177 -16.24 -4.47 -14.52
C ALA A 177 -15.85 -5.66 -13.64
N GLU A 178 -14.72 -5.57 -12.95
CA GLU A 178 -14.25 -6.59 -12.00
C GLU A 178 -14.99 -6.53 -10.64
N GLU A 179 -16.02 -5.69 -10.50
CA GLU A 179 -16.93 -5.65 -9.34
C GLU A 179 -18.12 -6.63 -9.45
N ASN A 180 -18.42 -7.15 -10.65
CA ASN A 180 -19.54 -8.06 -10.93
C ASN A 180 -19.09 -9.51 -11.14
#